data_AF-A0ABD1TGI3-F1
#
_entry.id   AF-A0ABD1TGI3-F1
#
_cell.length_a   1.000
_cell.length_b   1.000
_cell.length_c   1.000
_cell.angle_alpha   90.00
_cell.angle_beta   90.00
_cell.angle_gamma   90.00
#
_symmetry.space_group_name_H-M   'P 1'
#
loop_
_entity.id
_entity.type
_entity.pdbx_description
1 polymer ?
#
loop_
_entity_poly.entity_id
_entity_poly.type
_entity_poly.pdbx_seq_one_letter_code
_entity_poly.pdbx_strand_id
1 'polypeptide(L)'
;MEALISEFTFLSDQAVQDKNFDPSKIEDLMKLFELEAYKAWAAVELEQEREVQESENYMIEAEGYLDSVMESAMEEFRLFEEEMNRVSMEEYESLVNVAEGARKMGNSLEKAATFASNKYIEAAVNSATASMKSAIKAISSNAKKVHPLISSNSHEKLE
;
A
#
# COMPACT_ATOMS: atom_id res chain seq x y z
N MET A 1 -64.24 7.40 22.22
CA MET A 1 -64.39 5.98 22.65
C MET A 1 -64.91 5.84 24.09
N GLU A 2 -64.11 6.11 25.13
CA GLU A 2 -64.46 5.84 26.56
C GLU A 2 -65.85 6.30 27.04
N ALA A 3 -66.28 7.48 26.63
CA ALA A 3 -67.62 8.00 26.97
C ALA A 3 -68.75 7.13 26.40
N LEU A 4 -68.58 6.56 25.20
CA LEU A 4 -69.55 5.65 24.59
C LEU A 4 -69.57 4.30 25.31
N ILE A 5 -68.42 3.80 25.79
CA ILE A 5 -68.33 2.57 26.60
C ILE A 5 -69.03 2.76 27.95
N SER A 6 -68.86 3.92 28.57
CA SER A 6 -69.52 4.28 29.83
C SER A 6 -71.05 4.33 29.66
N GLU A 7 -71.53 5.00 28.61
CA GLU A 7 -72.97 5.07 28.29
C GLU A 7 -73.55 3.70 27.91
N PHE A 8 -72.79 2.86 27.20
CA PHE A 8 -73.22 1.51 26.83
C PHE A 8 -73.39 0.61 28.06
N THR A 9 -72.47 0.73 29.02
CA THR A 9 -72.57 0.01 30.29
C THR A 9 -73.82 0.45 31.06
N PHE A 10 -74.05 1.77 31.16
CA PHE A 10 -75.23 2.33 31.82
C PHE A 10 -76.55 1.89 31.18
N LEU A 11 -76.67 1.97 29.84
CA LEU A 11 -77.87 1.52 29.13
C LEU A 11 -78.07 0.00 29.23
N SER A 12 -76.99 -0.78 29.26
CA SER A 12 -77.06 -2.24 29.44
C SER A 12 -77.57 -2.61 30.83
N ASP A 13 -77.06 -1.96 31.88
CA ASP A 13 -77.54 -2.14 33.26
C ASP A 13 -79.02 -1.73 33.39
N GLN A 14 -79.42 -0.64 32.72
CA GLN A 14 -80.82 -0.20 32.70
C GLN A 14 -81.72 -1.23 31.98
N ALA A 15 -81.30 -1.78 30.84
CA ALA A 15 -82.05 -2.77 30.07
C ALA A 15 -82.32 -4.09 30.84
N VAL A 16 -81.46 -4.44 31.81
CA VAL A 16 -81.66 -5.60 32.70
C VAL A 16 -82.65 -5.30 33.82
N GLN A 17 -82.70 -4.05 34.30
CA GLN A 17 -83.48 -3.65 35.47
C GLN A 17 -84.89 -3.13 35.14
N ASP A 18 -85.06 -2.45 34.00
CA ASP A 18 -86.32 -1.83 33.58
C ASP A 18 -87.04 -2.66 32.49
N LYS A 19 -88.22 -3.17 32.82
CA LYS A 19 -89.05 -3.96 31.89
C LYS A 19 -89.68 -3.13 30.76
N ASN A 20 -89.71 -1.80 30.91
CA ASN A 20 -90.20 -0.87 29.89
C ASN A 20 -89.05 -0.17 29.16
N PHE A 21 -87.83 -0.70 29.24
CA PHE A 21 -86.67 -0.17 28.52
C PHE A 21 -86.93 -0.13 27.01
N ASP A 22 -86.47 0.95 26.37
CA ASP A 22 -86.58 1.18 24.94
C ASP A 22 -85.28 0.76 24.23
N PRO A 23 -85.28 -0.36 23.47
CA PRO A 23 -84.07 -0.87 22.81
C PRO A 23 -83.46 0.09 21.78
N SER A 24 -84.24 1.03 21.22
CA SER A 24 -83.75 1.98 20.21
C SER A 24 -82.60 2.85 20.72
N LYS A 25 -82.54 3.10 22.04
CA LYS A 25 -81.44 3.84 22.69
C LYS A 25 -80.08 3.15 22.54
N ILE A 26 -80.06 1.81 22.61
CA ILE A 26 -78.83 1.04 22.39
C ILE A 26 -78.47 1.09 20.91
N GLU A 27 -79.44 0.96 20.00
CA GLU A 27 -79.22 1.03 18.55
C GLU A 27 -78.63 2.39 18.12
N ASP A 28 -79.17 3.50 18.66
CA ASP A 28 -78.64 4.84 18.39
C ASP A 28 -77.25 5.06 18.98
N LEU A 29 -76.94 4.47 20.15
CA LEU A 29 -75.59 4.45 20.68
C LEU A 29 -74.62 3.60 19.81
N MET A 30 -75.08 2.48 19.25
CA MET A 30 -74.26 1.66 18.33
C MET A 30 -73.89 2.41 17.06
N LYS A 31 -74.79 3.26 16.51
CA LYS A 31 -74.49 4.15 15.37
C LYS A 31 -73.37 5.15 15.71
N LEU A 32 -73.30 5.62 16.96
CA LEU A 32 -72.21 6.49 17.43
C LEU A 32 -70.89 5.72 17.58
N PHE A 33 -70.92 4.46 18.05
CA PHE A 33 -69.74 3.59 18.08
C PHE A 33 -69.19 3.32 16.68
N GLU A 34 -70.05 2.98 15.72
CA GLU A 34 -69.65 2.74 14.33
C GLU A 34 -68.98 3.98 13.72
N LEU A 35 -69.58 5.16 13.91
CA LEU A 35 -69.02 6.43 13.45
C LEU A 35 -67.67 6.77 14.11
N GLU A 36 -67.54 6.55 15.41
CA GLU A 36 -66.30 6.76 16.16
C GLU A 36 -65.20 5.77 15.73
N ALA A 37 -65.55 4.51 15.50
CA ALA A 37 -64.62 3.48 15.03
C ALA A 37 -64.08 3.79 13.63
N TYR A 38 -64.94 4.19 12.68
CA TYR A 38 -64.48 4.61 11.35
C TYR A 38 -63.58 5.85 11.41
N LYS A 39 -63.88 6.84 12.27
CA LYS A 39 -63.02 8.01 12.46
C LYS A 39 -61.66 7.62 13.05
N ALA A 40 -61.64 6.76 14.05
CA ALA A 40 -60.41 6.28 14.68
C ALA A 40 -59.55 5.50 13.67
N TRP A 41 -60.14 4.60 12.88
CA TRP A 41 -59.41 3.87 11.84
C TRP A 41 -58.90 4.81 10.74
N ALA A 42 -59.73 5.72 10.22
CA ALA A 42 -59.29 6.68 9.20
C ALA A 42 -58.17 7.62 9.70
N ALA A 43 -58.15 7.97 10.99
CA ALA A 43 -57.06 8.74 11.59
C ALA A 43 -55.76 7.92 11.69
N VAL A 44 -55.85 6.65 12.11
CA VAL A 44 -54.69 5.73 12.17
C VAL A 44 -54.12 5.44 10.78
N GLU A 45 -54.97 5.20 9.79
CA GLU A 45 -54.54 4.95 8.40
C GLU A 45 -53.77 6.16 7.84
N LEU A 46 -54.27 7.38 8.07
CA LEU A 46 -53.62 8.63 7.66
C LEU A 46 -52.31 8.90 8.40
N GLU A 47 -52.26 8.58 9.71
CA GLU A 47 -51.03 8.69 10.50
C GLU A 47 -49.97 7.70 10.01
N GLN A 48 -50.37 6.46 9.74
CA GLN A 48 -49.50 5.41 9.21
C GLN A 48 -48.99 5.75 7.79
N GLU A 49 -49.83 6.26 6.89
CA GLU A 49 -49.42 6.71 5.56
C GLU A 49 -48.38 7.84 5.65
N ARG A 50 -48.57 8.80 6.56
CA ARG A 50 -47.60 9.87 6.85
C ARG A 50 -46.28 9.30 7.39
N GLU A 51 -46.32 8.40 8.36
CA GLU A 51 -45.12 7.79 8.95
C GLU A 51 -44.31 6.97 7.93
N VAL A 52 -44.99 6.22 7.05
CA VAL A 52 -44.34 5.51 5.95
C VAL A 52 -43.67 6.51 5.00
N GLN A 53 -44.39 7.55 4.56
CA GLN A 53 -43.83 8.56 3.66
C GLN A 53 -42.64 9.31 4.25
N GLU A 54 -42.68 9.64 5.55
CA GLU A 54 -41.54 10.24 6.27
C GLU A 54 -40.36 9.26 6.37
N SER A 55 -40.60 7.99 6.67
CA SER A 55 -39.56 6.95 6.72
C SER A 55 -38.90 6.72 5.36
N GLU A 56 -39.67 6.71 4.26
CA GLU A 56 -39.15 6.60 2.90
C GLU A 56 -38.29 7.81 2.52
N ASN A 57 -38.72 9.02 2.87
CA ASN A 57 -37.95 10.24 2.64
C ASN A 57 -36.61 10.22 3.38
N TYR A 58 -36.59 9.81 4.66
CA TYR A 58 -35.35 9.64 5.42
C TYR A 58 -34.42 8.57 4.82
N MET A 59 -34.97 7.48 4.30
CA MET A 59 -34.19 6.44 3.63
C MET A 59 -33.52 6.99 2.37
N ILE A 60 -34.26 7.72 1.53
CA ILE A 60 -33.73 8.35 0.31
C ILE A 60 -32.65 9.40 0.64
N GLU A 61 -32.84 10.21 1.68
CA GLU A 61 -31.82 11.19 2.11
C GLU A 61 -30.55 10.48 2.63
N ALA A 62 -30.70 9.41 3.42
CA ALA A 62 -29.57 8.63 3.92
C ALA A 62 -28.81 7.90 2.80
N GLU A 63 -29.51 7.31 1.83
CA GLU A 63 -28.91 6.70 0.64
C GLU A 63 -28.14 7.74 -0.19
N GLY A 64 -28.74 8.90 -0.48
CA GLY A 64 -28.08 9.97 -1.24
C GLY A 64 -26.84 10.54 -0.52
N TYR A 65 -26.86 10.61 0.81
CA TYR A 65 -25.69 10.99 1.61
C TYR A 65 -24.59 9.91 1.55
N LEU A 66 -24.95 8.63 1.69
CA LEU A 66 -24.00 7.51 1.61
C LEU A 66 -23.33 7.43 0.23
N ASP A 67 -24.11 7.56 -0.85
CA ASP A 67 -23.58 7.60 -2.22
C ASP A 67 -22.63 8.79 -2.41
N SER A 68 -22.97 9.98 -1.91
CA SER A 68 -22.09 11.15 -1.98
C SER A 68 -20.77 10.97 -1.22
N VAL A 69 -20.78 10.30 -0.07
CA VAL A 69 -19.57 10.00 0.71
C VAL A 69 -18.74 8.91 0.03
N MET A 70 -19.40 7.89 -0.52
CA MET A 70 -18.76 6.79 -1.25
C MET A 70 -18.07 7.28 -2.52
N GLU A 71 -18.75 8.08 -3.35
CA GLU A 71 -18.18 8.65 -4.58
C GLU A 71 -16.96 9.53 -4.26
N SER A 72 -17.06 10.40 -3.24
CA SER A 72 -15.93 11.23 -2.80
C SER A 72 -14.74 10.38 -2.35
N ALA A 73 -14.98 9.31 -1.58
CA ALA A 73 -13.93 8.41 -1.14
C ALA A 73 -13.30 7.63 -2.30
N MET A 74 -14.10 7.17 -3.27
CA MET A 74 -13.61 6.47 -4.45
C MET A 74 -12.75 7.37 -5.35
N GLU A 75 -13.12 8.63 -5.52
CA GLU A 75 -12.30 9.62 -6.23
C GLU A 75 -10.99 9.93 -5.48
N GLU A 76 -11.02 10.07 -4.15
CA GLU A 76 -9.80 10.20 -3.33
C GLU A 76 -8.87 8.98 -3.48
N PHE A 77 -9.42 7.76 -3.48
CA PHE A 77 -8.65 6.54 -3.74
C PHE A 77 -8.05 6.52 -5.15
N ARG A 78 -8.80 6.94 -6.18
CA ARG A 78 -8.30 7.03 -7.55
C ARG A 78 -7.11 7.99 -7.66
N LEU A 79 -7.24 9.18 -7.08
CA LEU A 79 -6.17 10.19 -7.06
C LEU A 79 -4.95 9.69 -6.26
N PHE A 80 -5.17 8.99 -5.15
CA PHE A 80 -4.09 8.36 -4.38
C PHE A 80 -3.35 7.29 -5.18
N GLU A 81 -4.05 6.40 -5.89
CA GLU A 81 -3.42 5.37 -6.73
C GLU A 81 -2.64 5.99 -7.90
N GLU A 82 -3.17 7.02 -8.56
CA GLU A 82 -2.50 7.75 -9.64
C GLU A 82 -1.20 8.40 -9.15
N GLU A 83 -1.24 9.10 -8.02
CA GLU A 83 -0.06 9.75 -7.42
C GLU A 83 0.96 8.73 -6.89
N MET A 84 0.50 7.65 -6.23
CA MET A 84 1.37 6.55 -5.78
C MET A 84 2.11 5.91 -6.95
N ASN A 85 1.42 5.65 -8.07
CA ASN A 85 2.04 5.10 -9.27
C ASN A 85 3.05 6.07 -9.90
N ARG A 86 2.72 7.37 -9.97
CA ARG A 86 3.62 8.42 -10.47
C ARG A 86 4.92 8.46 -9.64
N VAL A 87 4.81 8.58 -8.32
CA VAL A 87 5.96 8.63 -7.41
C VAL A 87 6.77 7.33 -7.47
N SER A 88 6.11 6.17 -7.47
CA SER A 88 6.80 4.87 -7.56
C SER A 88 7.60 4.71 -8.86
N MET A 89 7.08 5.22 -9.97
CA MET A 89 7.78 5.21 -11.26
C MET A 89 8.98 6.17 -11.26
N GLU A 90 8.83 7.37 -10.70
CA GLU A 90 9.93 8.34 -10.55
C GLU A 90 11.06 7.82 -9.65
N GLU A 91 10.73 7.18 -8.53
CA GLU A 91 11.71 6.51 -7.66
C GLU A 91 12.40 5.34 -8.35
N TYR A 92 11.64 4.52 -9.10
CA TYR A 92 12.18 3.40 -9.86
C TYR A 92 13.15 3.86 -10.95
N GLU A 93 12.77 4.86 -11.76
CA GLU A 93 13.65 5.42 -12.80
C GLU A 93 14.91 6.05 -12.19
N SER A 94 14.77 6.77 -11.07
CA SER A 94 15.91 7.31 -10.32
C SER A 94 16.88 6.20 -9.87
N LEU A 95 16.36 5.11 -9.29
CA LEU A 95 17.15 3.97 -8.85
C LEU A 95 17.86 3.25 -10.02
N VAL A 96 17.18 3.07 -11.15
CA VAL A 96 17.76 2.50 -12.38
C VAL A 96 18.89 3.38 -12.91
N ASN A 97 18.70 4.71 -12.95
CA ASN A 97 19.73 5.66 -13.37
C ASN A 97 20.98 5.61 -12.46
N VAL A 98 20.80 5.54 -11.15
CA VAL A 98 21.90 5.39 -10.17
C VAL A 98 22.62 4.05 -10.36
N ALA A 99 21.90 2.95 -10.54
CA ALA A 99 22.47 1.62 -10.78
C ALA A 99 23.26 1.55 -12.10
N GLU A 100 22.74 2.16 -13.17
CA GLU A 100 23.47 2.29 -14.43
C GLU A 100 24.74 3.14 -14.28
N GLY A 101 24.67 4.25 -13.56
CA GLY A 101 25.82 5.10 -13.26
C GLY A 101 26.91 4.33 -12.51
N ALA A 102 26.54 3.60 -11.46
CA ALA A 102 27.44 2.75 -10.69
C ALA A 102 28.07 1.65 -11.57
N ARG A 103 27.29 0.99 -12.44
CA ARG A 103 27.79 -0.02 -13.39
C ARG A 103 28.77 0.57 -14.41
N LYS A 104 28.47 1.74 -14.98
CA LYS A 104 29.35 2.45 -15.93
C LYS A 104 30.67 2.85 -15.23
N MET A 105 30.60 3.34 -14.00
CA MET A 105 31.77 3.69 -13.19
C MET A 105 32.61 2.45 -12.85
N GLY A 106 31.99 1.36 -12.39
CA GLY A 106 32.67 0.09 -12.08
C GLY A 106 33.45 -0.46 -13.28
N ASN A 107 32.81 -0.57 -14.45
CA ASN A 107 33.46 -0.99 -15.70
C ASN A 107 34.64 -0.09 -16.11
N SER A 108 34.59 1.19 -15.75
CA SER A 108 35.64 2.17 -16.08
C SER A 108 36.82 2.06 -15.12
N LEU A 109 36.53 1.86 -13.83
CA LEU A 109 37.51 1.60 -12.78
C LEU A 109 38.24 0.26 -13.00
N GLU A 110 37.52 -0.79 -13.39
CA GLU A 110 38.09 -2.11 -13.75
C GLU A 110 39.11 -1.99 -14.89
N LYS A 111 38.78 -1.26 -15.96
CA LYS A 111 39.71 -1.00 -17.08
C LYS A 111 40.94 -0.22 -16.62
N ALA A 112 40.75 0.83 -15.81
CA ALA A 112 41.86 1.63 -15.29
C ALA A 112 42.79 0.82 -14.37
N ALA A 113 42.21 0.02 -13.47
CA ALA A 113 42.95 -0.88 -12.57
C ALA A 113 43.70 -1.97 -13.35
N THR A 114 43.08 -2.54 -14.38
CA THR A 114 43.71 -3.54 -15.28
C THR A 114 44.90 -2.93 -16.04
N PHE A 115 44.75 -1.73 -16.59
CA PHE A 115 45.85 -1.02 -17.25
C PHE A 115 47.01 -0.72 -16.30
N ALA A 116 46.71 -0.21 -15.10
CA ALA A 116 47.71 0.07 -14.08
C ALA A 116 48.42 -1.21 -13.61
N SER A 117 47.69 -2.30 -13.38
CA SER A 117 48.23 -3.62 -13.04
C SER A 117 49.18 -4.13 -14.11
N ASN A 118 48.77 -4.10 -15.39
CA ASN A 118 49.62 -4.50 -16.51
C ASN A 118 50.89 -3.67 -16.60
N LYS A 119 50.82 -2.35 -16.34
CA LYS A 119 52.00 -1.47 -16.24
C LYS A 119 52.95 -1.85 -15.11
N TYR A 120 52.43 -2.19 -13.93
CA TYR A 120 53.27 -2.66 -12.81
C TYR A 120 53.93 -4.01 -13.12
N ILE A 121 53.20 -4.95 -13.72
CA ILE A 121 53.73 -6.26 -14.15
C ILE A 121 54.82 -6.06 -15.21
N GLU A 122 54.59 -5.22 -16.23
CA GLU A 122 55.57 -4.89 -17.26
C GLU A 122 56.86 -4.30 -16.66
N ALA A 123 56.73 -3.35 -15.72
CA ALA A 123 57.87 -2.76 -15.02
C ALA A 123 58.66 -3.79 -14.18
N ALA A 124 57.95 -4.68 -13.48
CA ALA A 124 58.56 -5.76 -12.70
C ALA A 124 59.32 -6.77 -13.59
N VAL A 125 58.73 -7.20 -14.71
CA VAL A 125 59.35 -8.10 -15.68
C VAL A 125 60.58 -7.46 -16.35
N ASN A 126 60.50 -6.17 -16.71
CA ASN A 126 61.63 -5.44 -17.25
C ASN A 126 62.77 -5.28 -16.23
N SER A 127 62.45 -4.99 -14.98
CA SER A 127 63.42 -4.91 -13.87
C SER A 127 64.09 -6.26 -13.59
N ALA A 128 63.32 -7.35 -13.53
CA ALA A 128 63.84 -8.71 -13.38
C ALA A 128 64.74 -9.10 -14.57
N THR A 129 64.35 -8.76 -15.80
CA THR A 129 65.16 -9.01 -17.01
C THR A 129 66.47 -8.23 -17.00
N ALA A 130 66.44 -6.96 -16.60
CA ALA A 130 67.66 -6.14 -16.45
C ALA A 130 68.58 -6.69 -15.35
N SER A 131 68.01 -7.16 -14.24
CA SER A 131 68.73 -7.79 -13.13
C SER A 131 69.40 -9.10 -13.57
N MET A 132 68.68 -9.98 -14.30
CA MET A 132 69.24 -11.20 -14.87
C MET A 132 70.35 -10.92 -15.88
N LYS A 133 70.17 -9.96 -16.80
CA LYS A 133 71.23 -9.54 -17.75
C LYS A 133 72.47 -9.03 -17.02
N SER A 134 72.28 -8.27 -15.94
CA SER A 134 73.38 -7.76 -15.11
C SER A 134 74.11 -8.89 -14.37
N ALA A 135 73.39 -9.85 -13.81
CA ALA A 135 73.95 -11.03 -13.16
C ALA A 135 74.75 -11.90 -14.16
N ILE A 136 74.20 -12.18 -15.34
CA ILE A 136 74.89 -12.93 -16.41
C ILE A 136 76.16 -12.18 -16.86
N LYS A 137 76.09 -10.84 -17.01
CA LYS A 137 77.27 -10.02 -17.35
C LYS A 137 78.33 -10.06 -16.24
N ALA A 138 77.92 -10.03 -14.97
CA ALA A 138 78.83 -10.17 -13.84
C ALA A 138 79.54 -11.54 -13.85
N ILE A 139 78.78 -12.64 -14.00
CA ILE A 139 79.31 -14.00 -14.13
C ILE A 139 80.29 -14.11 -15.32
N SER A 140 79.91 -13.58 -16.49
CA SER A 140 80.77 -13.55 -17.69
C SER A 140 82.06 -12.74 -17.47
N SER A 141 81.99 -11.60 -16.77
CA SER A 141 83.15 -10.79 -16.44
C SER A 141 84.07 -11.44 -15.41
N ASN A 142 83.52 -12.23 -14.48
CA ASN A 142 84.30 -13.03 -13.52
C ASN A 142 84.93 -14.25 -14.20
N ALA A 143 84.26 -14.88 -15.18
CA ALA A 143 84.84 -15.96 -15.98
C ALA A 143 86.04 -15.50 -16.84
N LYS A 144 86.08 -14.23 -17.26
CA LYS A 144 87.26 -13.61 -17.89
C LYS A 144 88.37 -13.20 -16.91
N LYS A 145 88.15 -13.30 -15.60
CA LYS A 145 89.12 -12.97 -14.54
C LYS A 145 89.74 -14.21 -13.87
N VAL A 146 89.71 -15.37 -14.53
CA VAL A 146 90.51 -16.52 -14.09
C VAL A 146 91.96 -16.30 -14.53
N HIS A 147 92.80 -15.90 -13.57
CA HIS A 147 94.24 -15.75 -13.77
C HIS A 147 94.85 -17.14 -14.02
N PRO A 148 95.65 -17.37 -15.08
CA PRO A 148 96.42 -18.59 -15.18
C PRO A 148 97.46 -18.61 -14.05
N LEU A 149 97.45 -19.67 -13.25
CA LEU A 149 98.45 -19.92 -12.21
C LEU A 149 99.76 -20.36 -12.88
N ILE A 150 100.64 -19.40 -13.17
CA ILE A 150 102.02 -19.70 -13.53
C ILE A 150 102.73 -20.17 -12.26
N SER A 151 102.83 -21.48 -12.11
CA SER A 151 103.69 -22.13 -11.12
C SER A 151 105.15 -21.94 -11.52
N SER A 152 105.78 -20.86 -11.05
CA SER A 152 107.22 -20.68 -11.17
C SER A 152 107.94 -21.71 -10.30
N ASN A 153 108.67 -22.63 -10.92
CA ASN A 153 109.73 -23.36 -10.22
C ASN A 153 111.05 -23.15 -11.00
N SER A 154 112.00 -22.53 -10.32
CA SER A 154 113.33 -22.17 -10.82
C SER A 154 114.30 -23.37 -10.74
N HIS A 155 115.54 -23.15 -11.22
CA HIS A 155 116.66 -24.09 -11.48
C HIS A 155 116.67 -24.63 -12.93
N GLU A 156 117.77 -24.78 -13.69
CA GLU A 156 119.20 -24.38 -13.64
C GLU A 156 119.77 -24.62 -15.09
N LYS A 157 120.90 -24.12 -15.62
CA LYS A 157 122.05 -23.34 -15.10
C LYS A 157 122.80 -22.59 -16.27
N LEU A 158 123.94 -21.98 -15.93
CA LEU A 158 125.21 -21.73 -16.67
C LEU A 158 125.46 -22.57 -17.96
N GLU A 159 126.22 -22.13 -18.98
CA GLU A 159 127.13 -20.96 -19.18
C GLU A 159 126.80 -20.17 -20.47
#